data_AF-A0AAW9HF86-F1
#
_entry.id   AF-A0AAW9HF86-F1
#
_cell.length_a   1.000
_cell.length_b   1.000
_cell.length_c   1.000
_cell.angle_alpha   90.00
_cell.angle_beta   90.00
_cell.angle_gamma   90.00
#
_symmetry.space_group_name_H-M   'P 1'
#
loop_
_entity.id
_entity.type
_entity.pdbx_description
1 polymer ?
#
loop_
_entity_poly.entity_id
_entity_poly.type
_entity_poly.pdbx_seq_one_letter_code
_entity_poly.pdbx_strand_id
1 'polypeptide(L)'
;MNALGLQDLREAITEDLFLSELEASGGIVLHTDIGYPVAEYKGTNIRIAIELINLAHIRDLTDGYVVMFRNGEFEHELEGDLYEALSQAVDRLKIAVVLYISVKNIHIY
;
A
#
# COMPACT_ATOMS: atom_id res chain seq x y z
N MET A 1 -7.33 -10.30 -12.16
CA MET A 1 -6.48 -10.54 -10.97
C MET A 1 -5.13 -10.99 -11.48
N ASN A 2 -4.11 -10.13 -11.43
CA ASN A 2 -2.74 -10.62 -11.50
C ASN A 2 -2.46 -11.23 -10.11
N ALA A 3 -2.42 -12.55 -9.99
CA ALA A 3 -2.12 -13.22 -8.73
C ALA A 3 -0.72 -12.84 -8.19
N LEU A 4 0.19 -12.40 -9.06
CA LEU A 4 1.54 -11.96 -8.71
C LEU A 4 1.51 -10.66 -7.91
N GLY A 5 0.77 -9.63 -8.35
CA GLY A 5 0.77 -8.34 -7.64
C GLY A 5 0.23 -8.42 -6.20
N LEU A 6 -0.75 -9.30 -5.93
CA LEU A 6 -1.22 -9.51 -4.54
C LEU A 6 -0.16 -10.24 -3.71
N GLN A 7 0.61 -11.14 -4.33
CA GLN A 7 1.72 -11.83 -3.69
C GLN A 7 2.88 -10.88 -3.41
N ASP A 8 3.26 -10.04 -4.38
CA ASP A 8 4.32 -9.02 -4.22
C ASP A 8 3.96 -8.07 -3.05
N LEU A 9 2.70 -7.65 -2.98
CA LEU A 9 2.21 -6.80 -1.90
C LEU A 9 2.23 -7.51 -0.54
N ARG A 10 1.84 -8.80 -0.51
CA ARG A 10 1.89 -9.60 0.71
C ARG A 10 3.32 -9.76 1.19
N GLU A 11 4.25 -10.08 0.29
CA GLU A 11 5.67 -10.25 0.60
C GLU A 11 6.25 -8.96 1.21
N ALA A 12 6.05 -7.82 0.54
CA ALA A 12 6.52 -6.51 1.01
C ALA A 12 5.96 -6.14 2.40
N ILE A 13 4.70 -6.47 2.69
CA ILE A 13 4.11 -6.27 4.03
C ILE A 13 4.73 -7.21 5.06
N THR A 14 4.96 -8.47 4.71
CA THR A 14 5.50 -9.47 5.65
C THR A 14 6.98 -9.28 5.97
N GLU A 15 7.72 -8.58 5.11
CA GLU A 15 9.13 -8.22 5.33
C GLU A 15 9.31 -7.15 6.43
N ASP A 16 8.35 -6.23 6.59
CA ASP A 16 8.35 -5.29 7.72
C ASP A 16 7.72 -5.94 8.96
N LEU A 17 8.50 -6.04 10.05
CA LEU A 17 8.07 -6.69 11.29
C LEU A 17 6.76 -6.11 11.85
N PHE A 18 6.61 -4.79 11.87
CA PHE A 18 5.44 -4.13 12.46
C PHE A 18 4.19 -4.35 11.59
N LEU A 19 4.32 -4.20 10.27
CA LEU A 19 3.20 -4.41 9.36
C LEU A 19 2.80 -5.88 9.25
N SER A 20 3.77 -6.80 9.36
CA SER A 20 3.55 -8.25 9.43
C SER A 20 2.71 -8.63 10.65
N GLU A 21 3.06 -8.12 11.84
CA GLU A 21 2.25 -8.32 13.06
C GLU A 21 0.84 -7.71 12.93
N LEU A 22 0.71 -6.56 12.28
CA LEU A 22 -0.59 -5.96 12.01
C LEU A 22 -1.42 -6.76 11.00
N GLU A 23 -0.82 -7.34 9.97
CA GLU A 23 -1.53 -8.22 9.03
C GLU A 23 -2.01 -9.50 9.75
N ALA A 24 -1.13 -10.13 10.54
CA ALA A 24 -1.46 -11.33 11.30
C ALA A 24 -2.58 -11.11 12.34
N SER A 25 -2.68 -9.91 12.91
CA SER A 25 -3.77 -9.52 13.82
C SER A 25 -5.03 -9.01 13.10
N GLY A 26 -5.02 -8.96 11.76
CA GLY A 26 -6.12 -8.49 10.93
C GLY A 26 -6.29 -6.97 10.91
N GLY A 27 -5.25 -6.22 11.30
CA GLY A 27 -5.15 -4.78 11.20
C GLY A 27 -4.79 -4.29 9.79
N ILE A 28 -4.03 -5.07 9.01
CA ILE A 28 -3.87 -4.87 7.56
C ILE A 28 -4.76 -5.87 6.83
N VAL A 29 -5.52 -5.39 5.84
CA VAL A 29 -6.36 -6.21 4.97
C VAL A 29 -5.79 -6.17 3.56
N LEU A 30 -5.42 -7.34 3.06
CA LEU A 30 -5.03 -7.54 1.67
C LEU A 30 -6.27 -7.91 0.85
N HIS A 31 -6.58 -7.13 -0.17
CA HIS A 31 -7.72 -7.36 -1.04
C HIS A 31 -7.44 -6.86 -2.47
N THR A 32 -8.45 -6.94 -3.32
CA THR A 32 -8.43 -6.33 -4.66
C THR A 32 -9.47 -5.24 -4.73
N ASP A 33 -9.12 -4.09 -5.32
CA ASP A 33 -10.01 -2.96 -5.57
C ASP A 33 -9.96 -2.66 -7.08
N ILE A 34 -11.11 -2.58 -7.75
CA ILE A 34 -11.25 -2.35 -9.20
C ILE A 34 -10.21 -3.10 -10.08
N GLY A 35 -9.87 -4.34 -9.69
CA GLY A 35 -8.98 -5.22 -10.46
C GLY A 35 -7.48 -5.13 -10.14
N TYR A 36 -7.06 -4.28 -9.20
CA TYR A 36 -5.68 -4.18 -8.71
C TYR A 36 -5.55 -4.61 -7.23
N PRO A 37 -4.38 -5.12 -6.79
CA PRO A 37 -4.14 -5.50 -5.40
C PRO A 37 -3.97 -4.27 -4.49
N VAL A 38 -4.47 -4.39 -3.26
CA VAL A 38 -4.47 -3.34 -2.24
C VAL A 38 -4.13 -3.93 -0.87
N ALA A 39 -3.34 -3.20 -0.09
CA ALA A 39 -3.12 -3.41 1.33
C ALA A 39 -3.65 -2.19 2.07
N GLU A 40 -4.67 -2.38 2.90
CA GLU A 40 -5.37 -1.31 3.60
C GLU A 40 -5.28 -1.51 5.11
N TYR A 41 -5.00 -0.43 5.85
CA TYR A 41 -5.17 -0.43 7.30
C TYR A 41 -6.66 -0.39 7.64
N LYS A 42 -7.12 -1.46 8.28
CA LYS A 42 -8.52 -1.84 8.42
C LYS A 42 -9.42 -0.69 8.88
N GLY A 43 -10.45 -0.44 8.09
CA GLY A 43 -11.47 0.55 8.41
C GLY A 43 -10.98 2.00 8.28
N THR A 44 -9.92 2.20 7.50
CA THR A 44 -9.36 3.52 7.19
C THR A 44 -9.07 3.63 5.69
N ASN A 45 -8.83 4.84 5.20
CA ASN A 45 -8.40 5.06 3.81
C ASN A 45 -6.87 5.06 3.68
N ILE A 46 -6.14 4.55 4.68
CA ILE A 46 -4.68 4.41 4.65
C ILE A 46 -4.34 3.10 3.94
N ARG A 47 -3.84 3.20 2.72
CA ARG A 47 -3.63 2.03 1.85
C ARG A 47 -2.51 2.23 0.84
N ILE A 48 -1.96 1.12 0.38
CA ILE A 48 -1.07 1.05 -0.77
C ILE A 48 -1.68 0.14 -1.84
N ALA A 49 -1.47 0.45 -3.11
CA ALA A 49 -2.02 -0.29 -4.25
C ALA A 49 -1.01 -0.40 -5.39
N ILE A 50 -1.02 -1.53 -6.11
CA ILE A 50 -0.25 -1.70 -7.36
C ILE A 50 -1.24 -1.57 -8.52
N GLU A 51 -1.43 -0.35 -9.02
CA GLU A 51 -2.40 -0.06 -10.06
C GLU A 51 -1.83 -0.28 -11.46
N LEU A 52 -2.68 -0.66 -12.40
CA LEU A 52 -2.30 -0.73 -13.80
C LEU A 52 -2.24 0.68 -14.39
N ILE A 53 -1.15 1.02 -15.06
CA ILE A 53 -1.06 2.28 -15.79
C ILE A 53 -2.06 2.24 -16.94
N ASN A 54 -2.92 3.24 -17.00
CA ASN A 54 -3.80 3.40 -18.15
C ASN A 54 -2.92 3.66 -19.40
N LEU A 55 -3.07 2.82 -20.43
CA LEU A 55 -2.23 2.78 -21.64
C LEU A 55 -2.03 4.14 -22.35
N ALA A 56 -2.83 5.15 -22.03
CA ALA A 56 -2.74 6.51 -22.56
C ALA A 56 -1.51 7.32 -22.12
N HIS A 57 -0.80 6.93 -21.06
CA HIS A 57 0.34 7.69 -20.49
C HIS A 57 1.72 7.01 -20.67
N ILE A 58 1.81 5.98 -21.51
CA ILE A 58 3.03 5.18 -21.64
C ILE A 58 4.07 5.89 -22.52
N ARG A 59 5.25 6.22 -21.94
CA ARG A 59 6.47 6.56 -22.71
C ARG A 59 7.46 5.41 -22.80
N ASP A 60 7.33 4.37 -21.96
CA ASP A 60 8.20 3.18 -21.99
C ASP A 60 7.39 1.90 -21.74
N LEU A 61 7.57 0.88 -22.58
CA LEU A 61 6.72 -0.31 -22.68
C LEU A 61 7.05 -1.40 -21.65
N THR A 62 7.86 -1.10 -20.63
CA THR A 62 8.37 -2.06 -19.64
C THR A 62 7.58 -2.10 -18.33
N ASP A 63 6.93 -1.01 -17.92
CA ASP A 63 6.22 -0.93 -16.64
C ASP A 63 4.72 -0.70 -16.84
N GLY A 64 3.95 -1.78 -16.75
CA GLY A 64 2.48 -1.74 -16.82
C GLY A 64 1.81 -1.34 -15.52
N TYR A 65 2.58 -0.97 -14.49
CA TYR A 65 2.09 -0.79 -13.12
C TYR A 65 2.68 0.45 -12.45
N VAL A 66 1.91 1.06 -11.55
CA VAL A 66 2.33 2.12 -10.63
C VAL A 66 1.98 1.73 -9.20
N VAL A 67 2.83 2.12 -8.25
CA VAL A 67 2.54 1.94 -6.83
C VAL A 67 1.96 3.23 -6.27
N MET A 68 0.74 3.15 -5.76
CA MET A 68 0.02 4.29 -5.18
C MET A 68 -0.01 4.17 -3.67
N PHE A 69 0.38 5.22 -2.97
CA PHE A 69 0.12 5.40 -1.54
C PHE A 69 -1.05 6.37 -1.33
N ARG A 70 -1.97 6.03 -0.43
CA ARG A 70 -3.10 6.88 -0.05
C ARG A 70 -3.30 6.88 1.45
N ASN A 71 -3.70 8.01 2.02
CA ASN A 71 -4.04 8.14 3.44
C ASN A 71 -5.44 8.72 3.71
N GLY A 72 -6.29 8.78 2.68
CA GLY A 72 -7.63 9.37 2.75
C GLY A 72 -7.69 10.88 2.49
N GLU A 73 -6.56 11.59 2.63
CA GLU A 73 -6.45 13.02 2.31
C GLU A 73 -5.58 13.26 1.08
N PHE A 74 -4.54 12.45 0.90
CA PHE A 74 -3.56 12.55 -0.16
C PHE A 74 -3.41 11.23 -0.90
N GLU A 75 -3.13 11.35 -2.19
CA GLU A 75 -2.74 10.25 -3.06
C GLU A 75 -1.37 10.58 -3.65
N HIS A 76 -0.48 9.60 -3.71
CA HIS A 76 0.88 9.79 -4.19
C HIS A 76 1.34 8.57 -4.99
N GLU A 77 1.66 8.80 -6.26
CA GLU A 77 2.32 7.85 -7.14
C GLU A 77 3.81 7.78 -6.81
N LEU A 78 4.31 6.60 -6.48
CA LEU A 78 5.69 6.39 -6.09
C LEU A 78 6.53 6.09 -7.33
N GLU A 79 7.58 6.87 -7.51
CA GLU A 79 8.54 6.69 -8.59
C GLU A 79 9.53 5.55 -8.27
N GLY A 80 10.06 4.95 -9.33
CA GLY A 80 10.99 3.82 -9.27
C GLY A 80 10.44 2.60 -9.99
N ASP A 81 11.22 1.52 -10.02
CA ASP A 81 10.69 0.22 -10.41
C ASP A 81 9.69 -0.30 -9.36
N LEU A 82 8.99 -1.40 -9.68
CA LEU A 82 7.97 -1.96 -8.79
C LEU A 82 8.48 -2.21 -7.36
N TYR A 83 9.68 -2.77 -7.19
CA TYR A 83 10.19 -3.14 -5.88
C TYR A 83 10.69 -1.93 -5.10
N GLU A 84 11.34 -0.98 -5.78
CA GLU A 84 11.73 0.30 -5.17
C GLU A 84 10.50 1.10 -4.72
N ALA A 85 9.50 1.22 -5.59
CA ALA A 85 8.26 1.91 -5.29
C ALA A 85 7.46 1.21 -4.18
N LEU A 86 7.42 -0.14 -4.16
CA LEU A 86 6.79 -0.91 -3.08
C LEU A 86 7.48 -0.70 -1.74
N SER A 87 8.82 -0.73 -1.71
CA SER A 87 9.60 -0.46 -0.49
C SER A 87 9.27 0.92 0.10
N GLN A 88 9.26 1.95 -0.75
CA GLN A 88 8.83 3.29 -0.35
C GLN A 88 7.37 3.33 0.14
N ALA A 89 6.48 2.55 -0.47
CA ALA A 89 5.07 2.48 -0.11
C ALA A 89 4.87 1.89 1.29
N VAL A 90 5.60 0.81 1.59
CA VAL A 90 5.60 0.14 2.88
C VAL A 90 6.08 1.09 3.98
N ASP A 91 7.17 1.83 3.76
CA ASP A 91 7.66 2.84 4.70
C ASP A 91 6.61 3.92 4.99
N ARG A 92 5.96 4.44 3.94
CA ARG A 92 4.91 5.46 4.09
C ARG A 92 3.67 4.91 4.78
N LEU A 93 3.28 3.66 4.48
CA LEU A 93 2.18 2.97 5.13
C LEU A 93 2.43 2.85 6.63
N LYS A 94 3.62 2.37 7.01
CA LYS A 94 4.04 2.26 8.41
C LYS A 94 3.96 3.60 9.14
N ILE A 95 4.53 4.66 8.56
CA ILE A 95 4.50 5.99 9.16
C ILE A 95 3.06 6.48 9.33
N ALA A 96 2.21 6.32 8.32
CA ALA A 96 0.82 6.76 8.36
C ALA A 96 0.00 6.00 9.42
N VAL A 97 0.19 4.69 9.53
CA VAL A 97 -0.47 3.87 10.56
C VAL A 97 -0.02 4.27 11.95
N VAL A 98 1.29 4.45 12.18
CA VAL A 98 1.82 4.90 13.47
C VAL A 98 1.25 6.27 13.87
N LEU A 99 1.20 7.22 12.93
CA LEU A 99 0.62 8.54 13.16
C LEU A 99 -0.87 8.45 13.50
N TYR A 100 -1.63 7.66 12.74
CA TYR A 100 -3.07 7.48 12.98
C TYR A 100 -3.34 6.90 14.38
N ILE A 101 -2.62 5.85 14.76
CA ILE A 101 -2.71 5.24 16.09
C ILE A 101 -2.35 6.26 17.17
N SER A 102 -1.25 7.01 16.99
CA SER A 102 -0.82 8.03 17.95
C SER A 102 -1.88 9.12 18.17
N VAL A 103 -2.45 9.68 17.10
CA VAL A 103 -3.49 10.72 17.18
C VAL A 103 -4.77 10.21 17.83
N LYS A 104 -5.20 8.97 17.53
CA LYS A 104 -6.39 8.37 18.15
C LYS A 104 -6.20 8.12 19.65
N ASN A 105 -5.00 7.75 20.10
CA ASN A 105 -4.72 7.53 21.51
C ASN A 105 -4.65 8.82 22.35
N ILE A 106 -4.45 9.99 21.73
CA ILE A 106 -4.42 11.28 22.43
C ILE A 106 -5.81 11.71 22.92
N HIS A 107 -6.90 11.17 22.35
CA HIS A 107 -8.28 11.55 22.71
C HIS A 107 -8.89 10.73 23.87
N ILE A 108 -8.07 9.99 24.63
CA ILE A 108 -8.51 9.15 25.75
C ILE A 108 -7.90 9.67 27.06
N TYR A 109 -8.11 10.94 27.40
CA TYR A 109 -7.83 11.50 28.73
C TYR A 109 -8.84 12.58 29.10
#